data_AF-A0A416GAE3-F1
#
_entry.id   AF-A0A416GAE3-F1
#
_cell.length_a   1.000
_cell.length_b   1.000
_cell.length_c   1.000
_cell.angle_alpha   90.00
_cell.angle_beta   90.00
_cell.angle_gamma   90.00
#
_symmetry.space_group_name_H-M   'P 1'
#
loop_
_entity.id
_entity.type
_entity.pdbx_description
1 polymer ?
#
loop_
_entity_poly.entity_id
_entity_poly.type
_entity_poly.pdbx_seq_one_letter_code
_entity_poly.pdbx_strand_id
1 'polypeptide(L)'
;MTTEEEKRLLWGIERGYLVYIFNIHDLGEDMLFLESKGSKQRLLIDWRTRQVVELTDFEGTMVAFTEQDVCQSVRDRDVNTDNAVRLRALYRFWVYEFQSGRARVSWTVCPDGRFFADEDGFGGKEYNELTVQAVINRKGEVLIPFH
;
A
#
# COMPACT_ATOMS: atom_id res chain seq x y z
N MET A 1 -2.75 14.43 3.39
CA MET A 1 -4.11 14.74 3.87
C MET A 1 -4.12 15.89 4.89
N THR A 2 -5.19 16.69 4.93
CA THR A 2 -5.42 17.75 5.94
C THR A 2 -6.33 17.25 7.07
N THR A 3 -6.29 17.91 8.24
CA THR A 3 -7.12 17.55 9.40
C THR A 3 -8.64 17.58 9.11
N GLU A 4 -9.10 18.46 8.23
CA GLU A 4 -10.53 18.51 7.87
C GLU A 4 -10.93 17.36 6.93
N GLU A 5 -10.02 16.92 6.04
CA GLU A 5 -10.24 15.72 5.22
C GLU A 5 -10.29 14.46 6.08
N GLU A 6 -9.40 14.34 7.08
CA GLU A 6 -9.40 13.23 8.04
C GLU A 6 -10.72 13.15 8.81
N LYS A 7 -11.21 14.28 9.34
CA LYS A 7 -12.51 14.33 10.03
C LYS A 7 -13.66 13.88 9.13
N ARG A 8 -13.69 14.35 7.87
CA ARG A 8 -14.71 13.96 6.88
C ARG A 8 -14.63 12.47 6.56
N LEU A 9 -13.42 11.94 6.41
CA LEU A 9 -13.18 10.51 6.19
C LEU A 9 -13.76 9.70 7.35
N LEU A 10 -13.35 9.98 8.58
CA LEU A 10 -13.81 9.26 9.77
C LEU A 10 -15.33 9.33 9.95
N TRP A 11 -15.92 10.51 9.77
CA TRP A 11 -17.37 10.69 9.82
C TRP A 11 -18.09 9.88 8.74
N GLY A 12 -17.54 9.81 7.53
CA GLY A 12 -18.07 9.00 6.44
C GLY A 12 -18.03 7.49 6.73
N ILE A 13 -16.99 7.03 7.44
CA ILE A 13 -16.89 5.63 7.91
C ILE A 13 -17.98 5.35 8.95
N GLU A 14 -18.15 6.20 9.96
CA GLU A 14 -19.17 6.02 11.01
C GLU A 14 -20.60 5.95 10.45
N ARG A 15 -20.85 6.68 9.36
CA ARG A 15 -22.15 6.69 8.68
C ARG A 15 -22.29 5.59 7.62
N GLY A 16 -21.25 4.81 7.38
CA GLY A 16 -21.25 3.73 6.39
C GLY A 16 -21.27 4.21 4.92
N TYR A 17 -20.95 5.47 4.65
CA TYR A 17 -21.00 6.02 3.29
C TYR A 17 -19.73 5.75 2.48
N LEU A 18 -18.60 5.51 3.15
CA LEU A 18 -17.33 5.31 2.44
C LEU A 18 -17.20 3.96 1.73
N VAL A 19 -18.07 2.98 1.99
CA VAL A 19 -18.04 1.68 1.31
C VAL A 19 -18.25 1.78 -0.21
N TYR A 20 -18.80 2.90 -0.70
CA TYR A 20 -18.94 3.15 -2.14
C TYR A 20 -17.64 3.65 -2.77
N ILE A 21 -16.73 4.23 -1.99
CA ILE A 21 -15.48 4.86 -2.46
C ILE A 21 -14.27 3.97 -2.14
N PHE A 22 -14.32 3.24 -1.02
CA PHE A 22 -13.26 2.39 -0.52
C PHE A 22 -13.76 0.96 -0.32
N ASN A 23 -12.91 -0.04 -0.60
CA ASN A 23 -12.99 -1.29 0.12
C ASN A 23 -12.41 -1.06 1.53
N ILE A 24 -13.15 -1.46 2.56
CA ILE A 24 -12.76 -1.28 3.96
C ILE A 24 -12.46 -2.66 4.52
N HIS A 25 -11.24 -2.85 5.00
CA HIS A 25 -10.76 -4.10 5.57
C HIS A 25 -10.50 -3.91 7.05
N ASP A 26 -11.16 -4.71 7.89
CA ASP A 26 -10.79 -4.84 9.29
C ASP A 26 -9.49 -5.66 9.37
N LEU A 27 -8.47 -5.08 9.99
CA LEU A 27 -7.16 -5.71 10.20
C LEU A 27 -6.96 -6.17 11.64
N GLY A 28 -7.98 -6.08 12.50
CA GLY A 28 -7.86 -6.38 13.93
C GLY A 28 -7.17 -5.26 14.72
N GLU A 29 -7.21 -5.36 16.05
CA GLU A 29 -6.63 -4.37 16.98
C GLU A 29 -7.08 -2.91 16.76
N ASP A 30 -8.33 -2.72 16.32
CA ASP A 30 -8.91 -1.43 15.93
C ASP A 30 -8.26 -0.79 14.69
N MET A 31 -7.58 -1.58 13.86
CA MET A 31 -6.93 -1.10 12.64
C MET A 31 -7.81 -1.37 11.42
N LEU A 32 -7.99 -0.35 10.58
CA LEU A 32 -8.68 -0.47 9.30
C LEU A 32 -7.71 -0.17 8.16
N PHE A 33 -7.78 -0.96 7.09
CA PHE A 33 -7.12 -0.67 5.83
C PHE A 33 -8.15 -0.33 4.77
N LEU A 34 -8.00 0.86 4.18
CA LEU A 34 -8.90 1.38 3.17
C LEU A 34 -8.22 1.35 1.80
N GLU A 35 -8.85 0.66 0.87
CA GLU A 35 -8.44 0.54 -0.51
C GLU A 35 -9.34 1.41 -1.40
N SER A 36 -8.82 2.50 -1.98
CA SER A 36 -9.62 3.29 -2.93
C SER A 36 -10.02 2.44 -4.13
N LYS A 37 -11.31 2.48 -4.49
CA LYS A 37 -11.87 1.79 -5.65
C LYS A 37 -11.56 2.49 -6.97
N GLY A 38 -11.31 3.79 -6.95
CA GLY A 38 -11.10 4.63 -8.14
C GLY A 38 -9.67 5.12 -8.33
N SER A 39 -8.78 4.87 -7.37
CA SER A 39 -7.40 5.37 -7.39
C SER A 39 -6.44 4.41 -6.69
N LYS A 40 -5.15 4.76 -6.67
CA LYS A 40 -4.10 3.99 -5.97
C LYS A 40 -3.94 4.38 -4.50
N GLN A 41 -4.82 5.24 -3.99
CA GLN A 41 -4.76 5.68 -2.60
C GLN A 41 -5.04 4.53 -1.64
N ARG A 42 -4.18 4.38 -0.65
CA ARG A 42 -4.29 3.38 0.42
C ARG A 42 -4.12 4.08 1.76
N LEU A 43 -5.09 3.89 2.64
CA LEU A 43 -5.09 4.52 3.96
C LEU A 43 -5.05 3.44 5.04
N LEU A 44 -4.28 3.69 6.10
CA LEU A 44 -4.30 2.93 7.33
C LEU A 44 -4.93 3.81 8.41
N ILE A 45 -5.91 3.28 9.13
CA ILE A 45 -6.63 4.00 10.17
C ILE A 45 -6.49 3.25 11.48
N ASP A 46 -5.98 3.93 12.50
CA ASP A 46 -6.09 3.48 13.89
C ASP A 46 -7.40 4.04 14.45
N TRP A 47 -8.43 3.20 14.51
CA TRP A 47 -9.75 3.61 14.96
C TRP A 47 -9.80 3.99 16.45
N ARG A 48 -8.93 3.37 17.25
CA ARG A 48 -8.82 3.65 18.68
C ARG A 48 -8.32 5.08 18.94
N THR A 49 -7.33 5.53 18.15
CA THR A 49 -6.75 6.88 18.30
C THR A 49 -7.31 7.90 17.32
N ARG A 50 -8.14 7.44 16.35
CA ARG A 50 -8.64 8.22 15.22
C ARG A 50 -7.55 8.79 14.31
N GLN A 51 -6.36 8.19 14.35
CA GLN A 51 -5.26 8.56 13.47
C GLN A 51 -5.48 7.96 12.08
N VAL A 52 -5.25 8.78 11.04
CA VAL A 52 -5.25 8.36 9.64
C VAL A 52 -3.83 8.50 9.11
N VAL A 53 -3.35 7.47 8.42
CA VAL A 53 -2.05 7.45 7.75
C VAL A 53 -2.29 7.18 6.28
N GLU A 54 -1.84 8.10 5.43
CA GLU A 54 -1.84 7.93 3.99
C GLU A 54 -0.61 7.11 3.61
N LEU A 55 -0.79 5.81 3.33
CA LEU A 55 0.32 4.93 2.94
C LEU A 55 0.75 5.23 1.50
N THR A 56 -0.23 5.41 0.63
CA THR A 56 -0.03 5.81 -0.76
C THR A 56 -1.02 6.91 -1.15
N ASP A 57 -0.57 7.85 -1.99
CA ASP A 57 -1.42 8.91 -2.55
C ASP A 57 -2.32 8.39 -3.70
N PHE A 58 -3.05 9.31 -4.34
CA PHE A 58 -3.97 8.98 -5.43
C PHE A 58 -3.31 8.32 -6.65
N GLU A 59 -2.03 8.60 -6.91
CA GLU A 59 -1.25 8.04 -8.03
C GLU A 59 -0.43 6.80 -7.65
N GLY A 60 -0.36 6.49 -6.35
CA GLY A 60 0.39 5.37 -5.81
C GLY A 60 1.80 5.74 -5.37
N THR A 61 2.12 7.01 -5.19
CA THR A 61 3.37 7.40 -4.48
C THR A 61 3.25 6.97 -3.03
N MET A 62 4.25 6.27 -2.50
CA MET A 62 4.28 5.77 -1.13
C MET A 62 4.69 6.88 -0.15
N VAL A 63 3.74 7.73 0.25
CA VAL A 63 4.03 8.96 1.01
C VAL A 63 4.34 8.75 2.51
N ALA A 64 3.99 7.59 3.07
CA ALA A 64 4.37 7.21 4.45
C ALA A 64 5.76 6.54 4.54
N PHE A 65 6.43 6.35 3.41
CA PHE A 65 7.67 5.59 3.31
C PHE A 65 8.78 6.47 2.78
N THR A 66 10.00 6.11 3.16
CA THR A 66 11.22 6.76 2.72
C THR A 66 12.09 5.77 1.96
N GLU A 67 13.10 6.31 1.29
CA GLU A 67 14.11 5.52 0.63
C GLU A 67 14.79 4.51 1.57
N GLN A 68 15.03 4.89 2.83
CA GLN A 68 15.70 4.04 3.81
C GLN A 68 14.87 2.81 4.21
N ASP A 69 13.57 2.83 3.92
CA ASP A 69 12.65 1.73 4.20
C ASP A 69 12.69 0.62 3.15
N VAL A 70 13.52 0.77 2.10
CA VAL A 70 13.69 -0.21 1.02
C VAL A 70 15.14 -0.68 0.97
N CYS A 71 15.37 -1.97 1.22
CA CYS A 71 16.71 -2.56 1.14
C CYS A 71 17.33 -2.38 -0.26
N GLN A 72 18.65 -2.20 -0.30
CA GLN A 72 19.38 -2.06 -1.56
C GLN A 72 19.15 -3.25 -2.50
N SER A 73 19.07 -4.47 -1.95
CA SER A 73 18.79 -5.69 -2.73
C SER A 73 17.45 -5.67 -3.47
N VAL A 74 16.46 -4.93 -2.98
CA VAL A 74 15.19 -4.74 -3.68
C VAL A 74 15.37 -3.81 -4.87
N ARG A 75 16.08 -2.69 -4.67
CA ARG A 75 16.40 -1.73 -5.73
C ARG A 75 17.21 -2.36 -6.85
N ASP A 76 18.19 -3.18 -6.50
CA ASP A 76 19.05 -3.88 -7.48
C ASP A 76 18.27 -4.90 -8.32
N ARG A 77 17.18 -5.47 -7.77
CA ARG A 77 16.31 -6.43 -8.46
C ARG A 77 15.23 -5.76 -9.30
N ASP A 78 14.88 -4.52 -9.00
CA ASP A 78 13.90 -3.74 -9.77
C ASP A 78 14.53 -3.12 -11.02
N VAL A 79 14.85 -3.97 -11.98
CA VAL A 79 15.51 -3.57 -13.24
C VAL A 79 14.53 -3.12 -14.33
N ASN A 80 13.23 -3.22 -14.08
CA ASN A 80 12.19 -3.07 -15.11
C ASN A 80 11.26 -1.88 -14.89
N THR A 81 11.12 -1.34 -13.68
CA THR A 81 10.05 -0.37 -13.37
C THR A 81 10.48 0.91 -12.68
N ASP A 82 11.67 0.93 -12.04
CA ASP A 82 12.12 1.98 -11.11
C ASP A 82 11.19 2.22 -9.90
N ASN A 83 10.18 1.39 -9.69
CA ASN A 83 9.21 1.55 -8.60
C ASN A 83 9.85 1.49 -7.22
N ALA A 84 10.88 0.66 -7.03
CA ALA A 84 11.65 0.54 -5.79
C ALA A 84 12.36 1.86 -5.42
N VAL A 85 12.97 2.51 -6.40
CA VAL A 85 13.73 3.75 -6.20
C VAL A 85 12.80 4.96 -6.10
N ARG A 86 11.71 4.97 -6.89
CA ARG A 86 10.74 6.07 -6.92
C ARG A 86 9.62 5.94 -5.89
N LEU A 87 9.61 4.86 -5.10
CA LEU A 87 8.59 4.57 -4.10
C LEU A 87 7.16 4.59 -4.69
N ARG A 88 6.93 3.77 -5.72
CA ARG A 88 5.66 3.70 -6.45
C ARG A 88 4.96 2.35 -6.30
N ALA A 89 3.80 2.37 -5.65
CA ALA A 89 2.89 1.24 -5.49
C ALA A 89 1.84 1.19 -6.61
N LEU A 90 2.28 0.91 -7.84
CA LEU A 90 1.38 0.88 -9.01
C LEU A 90 0.59 -0.43 -9.14
N TYR A 91 1.11 -1.50 -8.55
CA TYR A 91 0.53 -2.84 -8.59
C TYR A 91 -0.09 -3.20 -7.23
N ARG A 92 -0.09 -4.48 -6.86
CA ARG A 92 -0.64 -4.92 -5.58
C ARG A 92 0.15 -4.29 -4.41
N PHE A 93 -0.57 -3.65 -3.51
CA PHE A 93 -0.05 -3.13 -2.25
C PHE A 93 -1.06 -3.47 -1.15
N TRP A 94 -0.62 -4.24 -0.15
CA TRP A 94 -1.52 -4.86 0.82
C TRP A 94 -0.95 -4.81 2.24
N VAL A 95 -1.80 -4.51 3.21
CA VAL A 95 -1.48 -4.60 4.64
C VAL A 95 -2.23 -5.79 5.22
N TYR A 96 -1.50 -6.70 5.87
CA TYR A 96 -2.08 -7.86 6.55
C TYR A 96 -2.59 -7.49 7.95
N GLU A 97 -3.31 -8.41 8.58
CA GLU A 97 -3.82 -8.25 9.95
C GLU A 97 -2.73 -7.86 10.95
N PHE A 98 -3.11 -7.01 11.91
CA PHE A 98 -2.27 -6.61 13.02
C PHE A 98 -2.21 -7.70 14.09
N GLN A 99 -0.99 -7.97 14.54
CA GLN A 99 -0.71 -8.88 15.65
C GLN A 99 0.33 -8.23 16.57
N SER A 100 -0.08 -7.96 17.81
CA SER A 100 0.73 -7.25 18.81
C SER A 100 1.26 -5.90 18.32
N GLY A 101 0.38 -5.11 17.68
CA GLY A 101 0.68 -3.75 17.20
C GLY A 101 1.55 -3.68 15.94
N ARG A 102 1.74 -4.81 15.24
CA ARG A 102 2.57 -4.92 14.04
C ARG A 102 1.80 -5.59 12.91
N ALA A 103 2.05 -5.16 11.67
CA ALA A 103 1.49 -5.78 10.48
C ALA A 103 2.55 -5.96 9.40
N ARG A 104 2.41 -7.03 8.60
CA ARG A 104 3.18 -7.18 7.36
C ARG A 104 2.56 -6.32 6.26
N VAL A 105 3.40 -5.75 5.42
CA VAL A 105 3.01 -5.07 4.18
C VAL A 105 3.61 -5.84 3.02
N SER A 106 2.80 -6.16 2.01
CA SER A 106 3.27 -6.75 0.75
C SER A 106 3.14 -5.72 -0.37
N TRP A 107 4.19 -5.62 -1.16
CA TRP A 107 4.24 -4.72 -2.31
C TRP A 107 4.81 -5.47 -3.51
N THR A 108 4.02 -5.55 -4.57
CA THR A 108 4.49 -5.99 -5.88
C THR A 108 5.14 -4.81 -6.57
N VAL A 109 6.47 -4.81 -6.61
CA VAL A 109 7.31 -3.80 -7.26
C VAL A 109 7.22 -3.95 -8.77
N CYS A 110 7.32 -5.19 -9.25
CA CYS A 110 7.19 -5.54 -10.66
C CYS A 110 6.32 -6.80 -10.76
N PRO A 111 5.20 -6.79 -11.50
CA PRO A 111 4.41 -7.99 -11.73
C PRO A 111 5.13 -8.92 -12.70
N ASP A 112 4.63 -10.15 -12.84
CA ASP A 112 5.14 -11.05 -13.86
C ASP A 112 4.96 -10.49 -15.29
N GLY A 113 5.72 -11.05 -16.22
CA GLY A 113 5.70 -10.70 -17.64
C GLY A 113 4.33 -10.71 -18.31
N ARG A 114 3.42 -11.57 -17.83
CA ARG A 114 2.07 -11.72 -18.39
C ARG A 114 1.22 -10.49 -18.17
N PHE A 115 1.53 -9.69 -17.15
CA PHE A 115 0.88 -8.40 -16.94
C PHE A 115 1.05 -7.45 -18.13
N PHE A 116 2.11 -7.63 -18.92
CA PHE A 116 2.43 -6.79 -20.09
C PHE A 116 2.16 -7.49 -21.42
N ALA A 117 1.52 -8.66 -21.41
CA ALA A 117 1.08 -9.31 -22.62
C ALA A 117 0.00 -8.46 -23.31
N ASP A 118 0.02 -8.45 -24.64
CA ASP A 118 -1.02 -7.82 -25.45
C ASP A 118 -2.30 -8.68 -25.46
N GLU A 119 -3.35 -8.18 -26.13
CA GLU A 119 -4.71 -8.76 -26.06
C GLU A 119 -4.80 -10.20 -26.61
N ASP A 120 -3.86 -10.64 -27.44
CA ASP A 120 -3.82 -12.02 -27.97
C ASP A 120 -2.93 -12.97 -27.13
N GLY A 121 -2.38 -12.47 -26.03
CA GLY A 121 -1.58 -13.25 -25.07
C GLY A 121 -0.12 -13.44 -25.50
N PHE A 122 0.33 -12.77 -26.56
CA PHE A 122 1.72 -12.70 -26.96
C PHE A 122 2.37 -11.42 -26.40
N GLY A 123 3.63 -11.13 -26.73
CA GLY A 123 4.31 -9.90 -26.26
C GLY A 123 4.69 -9.82 -24.77
N GLY A 124 4.33 -10.81 -23.94
CA GLY A 124 4.74 -10.88 -22.54
C GLY A 124 6.27 -10.85 -22.41
N LYS A 125 6.79 -9.80 -21.76
CA LYS A 125 8.23 -9.67 -21.50
C LYS A 125 8.64 -10.69 -20.45
N GLU A 126 9.86 -11.24 -20.49
CA GLU A 126 10.36 -12.11 -19.42
C GLU A 126 10.70 -11.30 -18.16
N TYR A 127 9.68 -10.77 -17.50
CA TYR A 127 9.82 -10.09 -16.22
C TYR A 127 9.55 -11.08 -15.11
N ASN A 128 10.56 -11.24 -14.25
CA ASN A 128 10.43 -11.97 -13.00
C ASN A 128 9.62 -11.10 -12.03
N GLU A 129 8.51 -11.65 -11.52
CA GLU A 129 7.73 -10.96 -10.49
C GLU A 129 8.63 -10.63 -9.28
N LEU A 130 8.60 -9.37 -8.87
CA LEU A 130 9.26 -8.89 -7.67
C LEU A 130 8.19 -8.42 -6.69
N THR A 131 7.82 -9.30 -5.77
CA THR A 131 6.99 -8.97 -4.61
C THR A 131 7.83 -9.02 -3.35
N VAL A 132 7.82 -7.94 -2.57
CA VAL A 132 8.63 -7.74 -1.36
C VAL A 132 7.74 -7.50 -0.14
N GLN A 133 8.33 -7.65 1.06
CA GLN A 133 7.60 -7.47 2.31
C GLN A 133 8.34 -6.57 3.31
N ALA A 134 7.56 -5.77 4.03
CA ALA A 134 8.01 -4.99 5.18
C ALA A 134 7.15 -5.31 6.41
N VAL A 135 7.57 -4.83 7.58
CA VAL A 135 6.74 -4.81 8.79
C VAL A 135 6.57 -3.38 9.25
N ILE A 136 5.33 -2.97 9.52
CA ILE A 136 4.98 -1.64 10.03
C ILE A 136 4.35 -1.73 11.43
N ASN A 137 4.38 -0.63 12.16
CA ASN A 137 3.58 -0.45 13.37
C ASN A 137 2.21 0.21 13.06
N ARG A 138 1.40 0.45 14.10
CA ARG A 138 0.06 1.08 13.97
C ARG A 138 0.07 2.49 13.37
N LYS A 139 1.21 3.18 13.42
CA LYS A 139 1.39 4.52 12.84
C LYS A 139 1.87 4.46 11.38
N GLY A 140 1.97 3.28 10.79
CA GLY A 140 2.53 3.09 9.45
C GLY A 140 4.05 3.21 9.38
N GLU A 141 4.74 3.39 10.51
CA GLU A 141 6.20 3.49 10.56
C GLU A 141 6.82 2.11 10.32
N VAL A 142 7.83 2.05 9.46
CA VAL A 142 8.52 0.80 9.11
C VAL A 142 9.42 0.35 10.26
N LEU A 143 9.19 -0.88 10.72
CA LEU A 143 10.00 -1.57 11.72
C LEU A 143 11.01 -2.52 11.09
N ILE A 144 10.64 -3.12 9.95
CA ILE A 144 11.51 -3.98 9.13
C ILE A 144 11.36 -3.51 7.68
N PRO A 145 12.46 -3.04 7.04
CA PRO A 145 12.44 -2.58 5.65
C PRO A 145 11.94 -3.63 4.65
N PHE A 146 11.50 -3.16 3.48
CA PHE A 146 11.19 -4.01 2.34
C PHE A 146 12.43 -4.80 1.91
N HIS A 147 12.29 -6.13 1.82
CA HIS A 147 13.33 -7.07 1.40
C HIS A 147 12.77 -8.19 0.52
#